data_AF-A0A9D1GKG1-F1
#
_entry.id   AF-A0A9D1GKG1-F1
#
_cell.length_a   1.000
_cell.length_b   1.000
_cell.length_c   1.000
_cell.angle_alpha   90.00
_cell.angle_beta   90.00
_cell.angle_gamma   90.00
#
_symmetry.space_group_name_H-M   'P 1'
#
loop_
_entity.id
_entity.type
_entity.pdbx_description
1 polymer ?
#
loop_
_entity_poly.entity_id
_entity_poly.type
_entity_poly.pdbx_seq_one_letter_code
_entity_poly.pdbx_strand_id
1 'polypeptide(L)'
;MRDITLCHPRLQLLAGQLVEECSRQGLSIKIGETLRTKEEQDALYAQGRTRPGAIVTNAPGSSYSSYHQWGTAFDFFRNDGKGAYNEEGRFFDQVGMIGQSLGLEWGGSWKSIVDKPHFQLPDWGSTTAGIRKLYASPEEFMKTWPAAEEKTGWIRDAIGWWLRNEDGTYPKNQWRLIDHHWYLFNPDGYLCTGWHRWDGTACDPENGGGDWYFLDNTAGSPYEGACWHTRENGAQEIWHVE
;
A
#
# COMPACT_ATOMS: atom_id res chain seq x y z
N MET A 1 4.09 4.20 18.14
CA MET A 1 3.39 4.00 16.86
C MET A 1 2.55 5.23 16.65
N ARG A 2 2.87 6.00 15.61
CA ARG A 2 2.10 7.16 15.20
C ARG A 2 0.94 6.73 14.31
N ASP A 3 -0.10 7.55 14.28
CA ASP A 3 -1.33 7.25 13.55
C ASP A 3 -1.09 7.39 12.03
N ILE A 4 -1.23 6.29 11.30
CA ILE A 4 -1.10 6.28 9.83
C ILE A 4 -2.30 6.94 9.16
N THR A 5 -3.44 7.04 9.84
CA THR A 5 -4.67 7.61 9.27
C THR A 5 -4.59 9.13 9.05
N LEU A 6 -3.53 9.76 9.57
CA LEU A 6 -3.21 11.18 9.33
C LEU A 6 -2.40 11.40 8.04
N CYS A 7 -1.94 10.34 7.38
CA CYS A 7 -1.21 10.43 6.12
C CYS A 7 -2.16 10.40 4.90
N HIS A 8 -1.61 10.62 3.71
CA HIS A 8 -2.33 10.58 2.45
C HIS A 8 -3.09 9.24 2.30
N PRO A 9 -4.38 9.22 1.91
CA PRO A 9 -5.20 7.98 1.86
C PRO A 9 -4.55 6.82 1.10
N ARG A 10 -3.94 7.09 -0.06
CA ARG A 10 -3.16 6.07 -0.80
C ARG A 10 -1.98 5.52 0.01
N LEU A 11 -1.28 6.35 0.78
CA LEU A 11 -0.19 5.86 1.64
C LEU A 11 -0.73 4.96 2.77
N GLN A 12 -1.92 5.25 3.31
CA GLN A 12 -2.57 4.39 4.31
C GLN A 12 -2.85 2.99 3.75
N LEU A 13 -3.40 2.92 2.53
CA LEU A 13 -3.67 1.66 1.83
C LEU A 13 -2.39 0.85 1.63
N LEU A 14 -1.36 1.47 1.04
CA LEU A 14 -0.09 0.81 0.75
C LEU A 14 0.63 0.36 2.04
N ALA A 15 0.56 1.14 3.12
CA ALA A 15 1.10 0.75 4.41
C ALA A 15 0.38 -0.48 5.00
N GLY A 16 -0.94 -0.57 4.85
CA GLY A 16 -1.73 -1.74 5.24
C GLY A 16 -1.31 -2.99 4.46
N GLN A 17 -1.27 -2.88 3.13
CA GLN A 17 -0.82 -3.98 2.24
C GLN A 17 0.60 -4.43 2.56
N LEU A 18 1.51 -3.50 2.85
CA LEU A 18 2.89 -3.81 3.25
C LEU A 18 2.93 -4.63 4.54
N VAL A 19 2.16 -4.26 5.57
CA VAL A 19 2.11 -4.99 6.84
C VAL A 19 1.57 -6.39 6.65
N GLU A 20 0.49 -6.54 5.87
CA GLU A 20 -0.13 -7.83 5.57
C GLU A 20 0.85 -8.75 4.81
N GLU A 21 1.47 -8.25 3.75
CA GLU A 21 2.39 -9.04 2.92
C GLU A 21 3.68 -9.40 3.67
N CYS A 22 4.22 -8.47 4.47
CA CYS A 22 5.34 -8.78 5.35
C CYS A 22 4.97 -9.88 6.35
N SER A 23 3.80 -9.79 6.99
CA SER A 23 3.34 -10.81 7.94
C SER A 23 3.22 -12.19 7.28
N ARG A 24 2.75 -12.27 6.03
CA ARG A 24 2.68 -13.51 5.27
C ARG A 24 4.05 -14.15 5.02
N GLN A 25 5.07 -13.32 4.78
CA GLN A 25 6.45 -13.78 4.57
C GLN A 25 7.22 -13.99 5.88
N GLY A 26 6.55 -13.94 7.04
CA GLY A 26 7.17 -14.13 8.35
C GLY A 26 7.97 -12.91 8.85
N LEU A 27 7.77 -11.74 8.22
CA LEU A 27 8.39 -10.47 8.58
C LEU A 27 7.43 -9.66 9.44
N SER A 28 7.60 -9.71 10.77
CA SER A 28 6.79 -8.88 11.66
C SER A 28 7.28 -7.43 11.66
N ILE A 29 6.51 -6.52 11.06
CA ILE A 29 6.77 -5.08 11.08
C ILE A 29 5.66 -4.31 11.81
N LYS A 30 5.99 -3.09 12.22
CA LYS A 30 5.02 -2.09 12.70
C LYS A 30 5.37 -0.72 12.15
N ILE A 31 4.36 0.10 11.89
CA ILE A 31 4.55 1.50 11.52
C ILE A 31 4.96 2.30 12.77
N GLY A 32 6.06 3.05 12.64
CA GLY A 32 6.68 3.85 13.70
C GLY A 32 6.30 5.31 13.58
N GLU A 33 6.86 5.98 12.58
CA GLU A 33 6.69 7.41 12.30
C GLU A 33 5.75 7.63 11.11
N THR A 34 4.94 8.67 11.17
CA THR A 34 3.94 9.01 10.13
C THR A 34 3.96 10.52 9.86
N LEU A 35 2.81 11.19 9.85
CA LEU A 35 2.71 12.64 9.71
C LEU A 35 3.48 13.35 10.84
N ARG A 36 4.30 14.32 10.43
CA ARG A 36 5.12 15.14 11.33
C ARG A 36 4.84 16.62 11.11
N THR A 37 4.51 17.32 12.18
CA THR A 37 4.31 18.78 12.15
C THR A 37 5.63 19.53 11.95
N LYS A 38 5.53 20.81 11.60
CA LYS A 38 6.69 21.70 11.50
C LYS A 38 7.47 21.77 12.82
N GLU A 39 6.78 21.90 13.94
CA GLU A 39 7.36 22.04 15.27
C GLU A 39 8.10 20.76 15.69
N GLU A 40 7.53 19.60 15.37
CA GLU A 40 8.17 18.31 15.60
C GLU A 40 9.43 18.14 14.74
N GLN A 41 9.39 18.57 13.47
CA GLN A 41 10.58 18.53 12.61
C GLN A 41 11.68 19.48 13.10
N ASP A 42 11.32 20.67 13.58
CA ASP A 42 12.28 21.61 14.19
C ASP A 42 12.89 21.03 15.49
N ALA A 43 12.11 20.30 16.28
CA ALA A 43 12.61 19.62 17.48
C ALA A 43 13.63 18.52 17.13
N LEU A 44 13.40 17.74 16.06
CA LEU A 44 14.38 16.75 15.57
C LEU A 44 15.64 17.43 14.99
N TYR A 45 15.47 18.52 14.27
CA TYR A 45 16.59 19.29 13.72
C TYR A 45 17.49 19.86 14.83
N ALA A 46 16.92 20.25 15.97
CA ALA A 46 17.65 20.71 17.15
C ALA A 46 18.53 19.63 17.80
N GLN A 47 18.20 18.33 17.63
CA GLN A 47 18.96 17.23 18.22
C GLN A 47 20.37 17.13 17.64
N GLY A 48 21.37 16.98 18.52
CA GLY A 48 22.79 17.03 18.16
C GLY A 48 23.31 18.40 17.78
N ARG A 49 22.48 19.45 17.88
CA ARG A 49 22.83 20.86 17.60
C ARG A 49 22.64 21.73 18.82
N THR A 50 21.39 21.98 19.21
CA THR A 50 21.02 22.78 20.38
C THR A 50 20.41 21.94 21.51
N ARG A 51 20.17 20.64 21.25
CA ARG A 51 19.78 19.63 22.25
C ARG A 51 20.71 18.42 22.16
N PRO A 52 21.01 17.72 23.27
CA PRO A 52 21.80 16.49 23.24
C PRO A 52 21.16 15.39 22.38
N GLY A 53 21.98 14.52 21.77
CA GLY A 53 21.55 13.37 20.97
C GLY A 53 22.25 13.28 19.62
N ALA A 54 22.02 12.19 18.88
CA ALA A 54 22.55 12.06 17.51
C ALA A 54 21.78 12.96 16.54
N ILE A 55 22.45 13.47 15.50
CA ILE A 55 21.76 14.17 14.40
C ILE A 55 20.96 13.13 13.62
N VAL A 56 19.64 13.29 13.60
CA VAL A 56 18.71 12.38 12.89
C VAL A 56 18.08 13.02 11.65
N THR A 57 18.28 14.32 11.44
CA THR A 57 17.82 15.04 10.24
C THR A 57 18.69 16.26 9.93
N ASN A 58 18.76 16.59 8.65
CA ASN A 58 19.38 17.82 8.13
C ASN A 58 18.35 18.89 7.74
N ALA A 59 17.05 18.60 7.83
CA ALA A 59 15.97 19.48 7.40
C ALA A 59 15.37 20.27 8.58
N PRO A 60 15.46 21.61 8.60
CA PRO A 60 14.63 22.45 9.46
C PRO A 60 13.16 22.29 9.10
N GLY A 61 12.26 22.37 10.06
CA GLY A 61 10.82 22.24 9.86
C GLY A 61 10.25 23.32 8.93
N SER A 62 10.78 24.54 8.94
CA SER A 62 10.36 25.62 8.01
C SER A 62 10.71 25.36 6.54
N SER A 63 11.58 24.41 6.25
CA SER A 63 11.99 24.11 4.87
C SER A 63 11.03 23.17 4.14
N TYR A 64 10.13 22.51 4.88
CA TYR A 64 9.27 21.43 4.38
C TYR A 64 10.05 20.41 3.53
N SER A 65 11.29 20.09 3.93
CA SER A 65 12.19 19.19 3.19
C SER A 65 12.03 17.72 3.56
N SER A 66 11.11 17.38 4.47
CA SER A 66 10.80 16.01 4.85
C SER A 66 9.42 15.61 4.33
N TYR A 67 9.33 14.46 3.67
CA TYR A 67 8.04 13.91 3.20
C TYR A 67 7.06 13.55 4.33
N HIS A 68 7.55 13.33 5.56
CA HIS A 68 6.67 13.19 6.73
C HIS A 68 5.86 14.45 6.99
N GLN A 69 6.38 15.64 6.67
CA GLN A 69 5.63 16.89 6.84
C GLN A 69 4.50 17.02 5.82
N TRP A 70 4.65 16.37 4.67
CA TRP A 70 3.63 16.33 3.62
C TRP A 70 2.63 15.18 3.81
N GLY A 71 2.80 14.33 4.84
CA GLY A 71 1.94 13.17 5.08
C GLY A 71 2.03 12.11 3.98
N THR A 72 3.13 12.06 3.23
CA THR A 72 3.33 11.11 2.12
C THR A 72 4.45 10.11 2.39
N ALA A 73 4.91 10.03 3.64
CA ALA A 73 5.92 9.07 4.09
C ALA A 73 5.57 8.47 5.46
N PHE A 74 6.14 7.29 5.71
CA PHE A 74 6.13 6.64 7.00
C PHE A 74 7.45 5.89 7.22
N ASP A 75 7.80 5.70 8.49
CA ASP A 75 8.88 4.78 8.88
C ASP A 75 8.30 3.53 9.51
N PHE A 76 8.91 2.38 9.24
CA PHE A 76 8.57 1.12 9.90
C PHE A 76 9.73 0.62 10.77
N PHE A 77 9.43 -0.33 11.66
CA PHE A 77 10.43 -1.02 12.45
C PHE A 77 10.11 -2.51 12.60
N ARG A 78 11.14 -3.29 12.89
CA ARG A 78 11.05 -4.73 13.15
C ARG A 78 10.36 -5.00 14.48
N ASN A 79 9.36 -5.89 14.49
CA ASN A 79 8.50 -6.16 15.64
C ASN A 79 8.45 -7.66 16.03
N ASP A 80 9.54 -8.40 15.79
CA ASP A 80 9.66 -9.82 16.15
C ASP A 80 10.37 -10.08 17.49
N GLY A 81 10.61 -9.02 18.28
CA GLY A 81 11.30 -9.10 19.57
C GLY A 81 12.83 -9.15 19.49
N LYS A 82 13.42 -9.13 18.28
CA LYS A 82 14.89 -9.15 18.11
C LYS A 82 15.55 -7.77 18.07
N GLY A 83 14.77 -6.71 18.31
CA GLY A 83 15.21 -5.32 18.29
C GLY A 83 14.70 -4.57 17.05
N ALA A 84 14.22 -3.34 17.27
CA ALA A 84 13.49 -2.55 16.28
C ALA A 84 14.28 -2.22 14.99
N TYR A 85 15.61 -2.12 15.10
CA TYR A 85 16.53 -1.77 14.01
C TYR A 85 17.59 -2.85 13.78
N ASN A 86 17.28 -4.09 14.14
CA ASN A 86 18.17 -5.23 13.92
C ASN A 86 18.07 -5.71 12.46
N GLU A 87 19.20 -5.70 11.76
CA GLU A 87 19.34 -6.08 10.35
C GLU A 87 19.71 -7.55 10.10
N GLU A 88 19.67 -8.38 11.14
CA GLU A 88 19.86 -9.83 11.00
C GLU A 88 18.91 -10.40 9.94
N GLY A 89 19.46 -11.15 9.00
CA GLY A 89 18.70 -11.78 7.90
C GLY A 89 18.36 -10.83 6.75
N ARG A 90 18.98 -9.63 6.68
CA ARG A 90 18.65 -8.60 5.67
C ARG A 90 17.20 -8.15 5.75
N PHE A 91 16.69 -8.04 6.98
CA PHE A 91 15.28 -7.81 7.28
C PHE A 91 14.73 -6.58 6.55
N PHE A 92 15.41 -5.43 6.65
CA PHE A 92 14.89 -4.21 6.02
C PHE A 92 15.01 -4.25 4.49
N ASP A 93 15.98 -4.99 3.92
CA ASP A 93 16.06 -5.17 2.48
C ASP A 93 14.87 -6.00 1.95
N GLN A 94 14.47 -7.04 2.68
CA GLN A 94 13.31 -7.86 2.31
C GLN A 94 12.01 -7.05 2.35
N VAL A 95 11.78 -6.32 3.45
CA VAL A 95 10.62 -5.41 3.56
C VAL A 95 10.67 -4.31 2.49
N GLY A 96 11.87 -3.77 2.22
CA GLY A 96 12.15 -2.80 1.18
C GLY A 96 11.65 -3.23 -0.20
N MET A 97 12.02 -4.44 -0.62
CA MET A 97 11.60 -5.01 -1.91
C MET A 97 10.10 -5.23 -2.01
N ILE A 98 9.44 -5.67 -0.93
CA ILE A 98 7.98 -5.81 -0.87
C ILE A 98 7.30 -4.45 -1.01
N GLY A 99 7.77 -3.43 -0.29
CA GLY A 99 7.21 -2.08 -0.43
C GLY A 99 7.37 -1.52 -1.84
N GLN A 100 8.50 -1.79 -2.49
CA GLN A 100 8.72 -1.40 -3.89
C GLN A 100 7.78 -2.12 -4.86
N SER A 101 7.50 -3.42 -4.67
CA SER A 101 6.53 -4.14 -5.50
C SER A 101 5.10 -3.62 -5.33
N LEU A 102 4.77 -3.05 -4.17
CA LEU A 102 3.49 -2.38 -3.90
C LEU A 102 3.45 -0.93 -4.44
N GLY A 103 4.52 -0.44 -5.07
CA GLY A 103 4.59 0.90 -5.66
C GLY A 103 5.04 2.01 -4.71
N LEU A 104 5.61 1.69 -3.54
CA LEU A 104 6.28 2.67 -2.68
C LEU A 104 7.71 2.94 -3.15
N GLU A 105 8.18 4.17 -2.97
CA GLU A 105 9.62 4.46 -3.01
C GLU A 105 10.25 4.12 -1.65
N TRP A 106 11.33 3.34 -1.67
CA TRP A 106 12.02 2.88 -0.47
C TRP A 106 13.34 3.63 -0.24
N GLY A 107 13.52 4.18 0.97
CA GLY A 107 14.72 4.93 1.33
C GLY A 107 16.01 4.10 1.39
N GLY A 108 15.90 2.78 1.51
CA GLY A 108 17.05 1.88 1.41
C GLY A 108 17.65 1.77 0.00
N SER A 109 16.91 2.19 -1.04
CA SER A 109 17.39 2.23 -2.44
C SER A 109 18.06 3.55 -2.82
N TRP A 110 18.11 4.53 -1.91
CA TRP A 110 18.75 5.82 -2.17
C TRP A 110 20.27 5.70 -2.24
N LYS A 111 20.93 6.62 -2.95
CA LYS A 111 22.41 6.66 -3.02
C LYS A 111 23.02 7.21 -1.73
N SER A 112 22.40 8.25 -1.17
CA SER A 112 22.77 8.88 0.10
C SER A 112 21.73 9.97 0.42
N ILE A 113 21.32 10.17 1.68
CA ILE A 113 21.58 9.27 2.83
C ILE A 113 20.65 8.07 2.70
N VAL A 114 21.16 6.85 2.89
CA VAL A 114 20.34 5.64 2.84
C VAL A 114 19.51 5.56 4.12
N ASP A 115 18.19 5.44 3.98
CA ASP A 115 17.25 5.39 5.10
C ASP A 115 16.32 4.18 4.98
N LYS A 116 16.76 3.04 5.50
CA LYS A 116 16.10 1.76 5.30
C LYS A 116 14.71 1.62 5.97
N PRO A 117 14.44 2.24 7.13
CA PRO A 117 13.09 2.30 7.70
C PRO A 117 12.07 3.09 6.87
N HIS A 118 12.51 3.94 5.94
CA HIS A 118 11.66 4.96 5.31
C HIS A 118 10.99 4.46 4.02
N PHE A 119 9.69 4.75 3.89
CA PHE A 119 8.94 4.66 2.63
C PHE A 119 8.19 5.95 2.33
N GLN A 120 8.01 6.23 1.04
CA GLN A 120 7.21 7.36 0.57
C GLN A 120 6.46 7.07 -0.72
N LEU A 121 5.47 7.92 -1.03
CA LEU A 121 4.87 7.98 -2.36
C LEU A 121 5.86 8.57 -3.39
N PRO A 122 6.01 7.96 -4.58
CA PRO A 122 7.06 8.34 -5.56
C PRO A 122 6.76 9.59 -6.39
N ASP A 123 5.55 10.13 -6.33
CA ASP A 123 4.94 11.03 -7.32
C ASP A 123 5.63 12.38 -7.47
N TRP A 124 6.35 12.81 -6.43
CA TRP A 124 7.00 14.12 -6.37
C TRP A 124 8.53 14.06 -6.45
N GLY A 125 9.04 12.87 -6.77
CA GLY A 125 10.46 12.56 -6.91
C GLY A 125 11.17 12.35 -5.58
N SER A 126 12.46 11.99 -5.63
CA SER A 126 13.24 11.62 -4.44
C SER A 126 13.52 12.77 -3.45
N THR A 127 13.08 14.00 -3.75
CA THR A 127 13.15 15.15 -2.84
C THR A 127 11.85 15.93 -2.87
N THR A 128 11.49 16.62 -1.78
CA THR A 128 10.24 17.42 -1.71
C THR A 128 10.21 18.65 -2.63
N ALA A 129 11.22 18.85 -3.49
CA ALA A 129 11.24 19.94 -4.46
C ALA A 129 10.03 19.88 -5.42
N GLY A 130 9.59 18.68 -5.83
CA GLY A 130 8.42 18.50 -6.68
C GLY A 130 7.14 19.01 -6.02
N ILE A 131 6.85 18.53 -4.81
CA ILE A 131 5.61 18.88 -4.09
C ILE A 131 5.59 20.37 -3.66
N ARG A 132 6.74 20.93 -3.24
CA ARG A 132 6.87 22.36 -2.90
C ARG A 132 6.70 23.31 -4.09
N LYS A 133 6.92 22.83 -5.32
CA LYS A 133 6.65 23.63 -6.53
C LYS A 133 5.15 23.75 -6.80
N LEU A 134 4.37 22.74 -6.39
CA LEU A 134 2.94 22.66 -6.64
C LEU A 134 2.12 23.30 -5.52
N TYR A 135 2.58 23.18 -4.27
CA TYR A 135 1.84 23.59 -3.09
C TYR A 135 2.69 24.49 -2.19
N ALA A 136 2.09 25.58 -1.71
CA ALA A 136 2.76 26.55 -0.85
C ALA A 136 3.08 25.99 0.55
N SER A 137 2.27 25.06 1.05
CA SER A 137 2.47 24.41 2.34
C SER A 137 1.86 23.00 2.38
N PRO A 138 2.25 22.16 3.36
CA PRO A 138 1.62 20.86 3.56
C PRO A 138 0.11 20.94 3.82
N GLU A 139 -0.36 21.97 4.52
CA GLU A 139 -1.79 22.15 4.81
C GLU A 139 -2.59 22.38 3.53
N GLU A 140 -2.07 23.17 2.59
CA GLU A 140 -2.71 23.37 1.28
C GLU A 140 -2.74 22.08 0.46
N PHE A 141 -1.68 21.27 0.53
CA PHE A 141 -1.66 19.95 -0.10
C PHE A 141 -2.67 18.99 0.53
N MET A 142 -2.77 18.92 1.86
CA MET A 142 -3.70 18.03 2.56
C MET A 142 -5.16 18.33 2.25
N LYS A 143 -5.50 19.59 1.95
CA LYS A 143 -6.85 19.97 1.50
C LYS A 143 -7.22 19.39 0.14
N THR A 144 -6.25 18.93 -0.67
CA THR A 144 -6.53 18.29 -1.95
C THR A 144 -6.75 16.79 -1.82
N TRP A 145 -6.63 16.22 -0.61
CA TRP A 145 -6.79 14.78 -0.43
C TRP A 145 -8.27 14.40 -0.53
N PRO A 146 -8.55 13.22 -1.12
CA PRO A 146 -9.91 12.70 -1.15
C PRO A 146 -10.41 12.50 0.29
N ALA A 147 -11.67 12.85 0.56
CA ALA A 147 -12.27 12.69 1.87
C ALA A 147 -12.24 11.22 2.32
N ALA A 148 -12.33 10.93 3.62
CA ALA A 148 -12.28 9.55 4.13
C ALA A 148 -13.40 8.62 3.58
N GLU A 149 -14.45 9.19 3.00
CA GLU A 149 -15.52 8.50 2.26
C GLU A 149 -15.15 8.18 0.79
N GLU A 150 -13.95 8.55 0.34
CA GLU A 150 -13.37 8.35 -0.99
C GLU A 150 -12.17 7.38 -0.97
N LYS A 151 -12.21 6.36 -0.10
CA LYS A 151 -11.20 5.28 -0.11
C LYS A 151 -11.21 4.58 -1.49
N THR A 152 -10.05 4.50 -2.13
CA THR A 152 -9.82 3.77 -3.38
C THR A 152 -9.09 2.45 -3.10
N GLY A 153 -9.12 1.51 -4.05
CA GLY A 153 -8.55 0.17 -3.90
C GLY A 153 -9.53 -0.87 -3.36
N TRP A 154 -8.99 -1.96 -2.83
CA TRP A 154 -9.76 -3.05 -2.25
C TRP A 154 -10.41 -2.62 -0.93
N ILE A 155 -11.72 -2.80 -0.83
CA ILE A 155 -12.53 -2.46 0.33
C ILE A 155 -13.32 -3.69 0.73
N ARG A 156 -13.31 -4.02 2.03
CA ARG A 156 -14.13 -5.10 2.58
C ARG A 156 -15.19 -4.52 3.49
N ASP A 157 -16.44 -4.91 3.26
CA ASP A 157 -17.55 -4.64 4.16
C ASP A 157 -18.22 -5.95 4.62
N ALA A 158 -19.45 -5.86 5.12
CA ALA A 158 -20.20 -7.01 5.62
C ALA A 158 -20.65 -7.98 4.51
N ILE A 159 -20.71 -7.52 3.26
CA ILE A 159 -21.13 -8.33 2.10
C ILE A 159 -19.90 -9.03 1.50
N GLY A 160 -18.78 -8.31 1.35
CA GLY A 160 -17.54 -8.90 0.87
C GLY A 160 -16.52 -7.87 0.41
N TRP A 161 -15.57 -8.33 -0.38
CA TRP A 161 -14.60 -7.47 -1.05
C TRP A 161 -15.23 -6.79 -2.27
N TRP A 162 -14.93 -5.52 -2.48
CA TRP A 162 -15.19 -4.79 -3.71
C TRP A 162 -14.01 -3.86 -4.00
N LEU A 163 -13.88 -3.40 -5.24
CA LEU A 163 -12.79 -2.53 -5.65
C LEU A 163 -13.35 -1.15 -6.00
N ARG A 164 -12.82 -0.08 -5.41
CA ARG A 164 -13.10 1.28 -5.87
C ARG A 164 -11.94 1.82 -6.69
N ASN A 165 -12.21 2.17 -7.94
CA ASN A 165 -11.25 2.83 -8.83
C ASN A 165 -10.92 4.24 -8.33
N GLU A 166 -9.83 4.82 -8.84
CA GLU A 166 -9.40 6.18 -8.49
C GLU A 166 -10.42 7.27 -8.85
N ASP A 167 -11.20 7.05 -9.90
CA ASP A 167 -12.28 7.94 -10.34
C ASP A 167 -13.58 7.77 -9.52
N GLY A 168 -13.55 6.93 -8.49
CA GLY A 168 -14.69 6.63 -7.62
C GLY A 168 -15.67 5.60 -8.18
N THR A 169 -15.49 5.14 -9.42
CA THR A 169 -16.27 4.04 -10.00
C THR A 169 -15.83 2.69 -9.43
N TYR A 170 -16.56 1.61 -9.71
CA TYR A 170 -16.20 0.27 -9.29
C TYR A 170 -16.56 -0.75 -10.40
N PRO A 171 -15.79 -1.85 -10.53
CA PRO A 171 -16.12 -2.90 -11.46
C PRO A 171 -17.38 -3.64 -11.00
N LYS A 172 -18.29 -3.90 -11.94
CA LYS A 172 -19.48 -4.72 -11.71
C LYS A 172 -19.78 -5.57 -12.94
N ASN A 173 -20.24 -6.79 -12.71
CA ASN A 173 -20.56 -7.77 -13.74
C ASN A 173 -19.45 -7.95 -14.80
N GLN A 174 -18.19 -8.04 -14.38
CA GLN A 174 -17.08 -8.07 -15.32
C GLN A 174 -15.82 -8.72 -14.73
N TRP A 175 -14.98 -9.21 -15.64
CA TRP A 175 -13.60 -9.59 -15.35
C TRP A 175 -12.70 -8.36 -15.22
N ARG A 176 -11.74 -8.41 -14.31
CA ARG A 176 -10.64 -7.44 -14.21
C ARG A 176 -9.32 -8.12 -13.91
N LEU A 177 -8.31 -7.73 -14.67
CA LEU A 177 -6.92 -8.05 -14.39
C LEU A 177 -6.37 -7.00 -13.42
N ILE A 178 -5.96 -7.43 -12.23
CA ILE A 178 -5.46 -6.55 -11.15
C ILE A 178 -4.21 -7.24 -10.60
N ASP A 179 -3.09 -6.52 -10.56
CA ASP A 179 -1.81 -7.05 -10.06
C ASP A 179 -1.47 -8.43 -10.64
N HIS A 180 -1.50 -8.54 -11.97
CA HIS A 180 -1.23 -9.77 -12.73
C HIS A 180 -2.24 -10.93 -12.54
N HIS A 181 -3.34 -10.75 -11.80
CA HIS A 181 -4.32 -11.82 -11.54
C HIS A 181 -5.73 -11.44 -12.01
N TRP A 182 -6.47 -12.42 -12.52
CA TRP A 182 -7.85 -12.21 -12.94
C TRP A 182 -8.83 -12.35 -11.78
N TYR A 183 -9.72 -11.37 -11.64
CA TYR A 183 -10.81 -11.35 -10.66
C TYR A 183 -12.14 -11.16 -11.38
N LEU A 184 -13.18 -11.83 -10.88
CA LEU A 184 -14.55 -11.69 -11.38
C LEU A 184 -15.38 -10.91 -10.35
N PHE A 185 -16.07 -9.86 -10.82
CA PHE A 185 -17.01 -9.11 -10.01
C PHE A 185 -18.45 -9.46 -10.40
N ASN A 186 -19.28 -9.76 -9.40
CA ASN A 186 -20.69 -10.07 -9.57
C ASN A 186 -21.49 -8.83 -10.05
N PRO A 187 -22.78 -8.99 -10.40
CA PRO A 187 -23.60 -7.87 -10.88
C PRO A 187 -23.71 -6.66 -9.96
N ASP A 188 -23.55 -6.87 -8.65
CA ASP A 188 -23.59 -5.83 -7.61
C ASP A 188 -22.23 -5.16 -7.35
N GLY A 189 -21.15 -5.68 -7.96
CA GLY A 189 -19.79 -5.13 -7.84
C GLY A 189 -18.93 -5.74 -6.74
N TYR A 190 -19.38 -6.85 -6.14
CA TYR A 190 -18.59 -7.61 -5.16
C TYR A 190 -17.75 -8.68 -5.85
N LEU A 191 -16.60 -8.96 -5.27
CA LEU A 191 -15.68 -9.99 -5.69
C LEU A 191 -16.31 -11.38 -5.52
N CYS A 192 -16.26 -12.19 -6.57
CA CYS A 192 -16.68 -13.58 -6.54
C CYS A 192 -15.62 -14.46 -5.86
N THR A 193 -16.07 -15.48 -5.11
CA THR A 193 -15.21 -16.54 -4.55
C THR A 193 -15.90 -17.89 -4.74
N GLY A 194 -15.13 -18.95 -4.94
CA GLY A 194 -15.66 -20.27 -5.26
C GLY A 194 -16.03 -20.41 -6.74
N TRP A 195 -17.01 -21.26 -7.03
CA TRP A 195 -17.44 -21.57 -8.40
C TRP A 195 -18.48 -20.56 -8.90
N HIS A 196 -18.21 -19.94 -10.05
CA HIS A 196 -19.12 -19.03 -10.74
C HIS A 196 -19.11 -19.28 -12.25
N ARG A 197 -20.21 -18.93 -12.93
CA ARG A 197 -20.33 -19.01 -14.39
C ARG A 197 -20.12 -17.66 -15.06
N TRP A 198 -19.54 -17.68 -16.27
CA TRP A 198 -19.45 -16.51 -17.13
C TRP A 198 -19.81 -16.89 -18.57
N ASP A 199 -20.79 -16.20 -19.17
CA ASP A 199 -21.27 -16.49 -20.54
C ASP A 199 -20.68 -15.58 -21.62
N GLY A 200 -19.70 -14.76 -21.27
CA GLY A 200 -19.17 -13.69 -22.13
C GLY A 200 -19.77 -12.31 -21.84
N THR A 201 -20.89 -12.27 -21.10
CA THR A 201 -21.64 -11.04 -20.81
C THR A 201 -21.98 -10.85 -19.34
N ALA A 202 -22.27 -11.91 -18.60
CA ALA A 202 -22.68 -11.81 -17.21
C ALA A 202 -22.13 -12.93 -16.32
N CYS A 203 -21.91 -12.57 -15.05
CA CYS A 203 -21.60 -13.49 -13.97
C CYS A 203 -22.90 -14.16 -13.50
N ASP A 204 -22.89 -15.49 -13.43
CA ASP A 204 -24.03 -16.34 -13.07
C ASP A 204 -25.34 -15.94 -13.77
N PRO A 205 -25.39 -16.02 -15.12
CA PRO A 205 -26.58 -15.61 -15.86
C PRO A 205 -27.79 -16.47 -15.46
N GLU A 206 -28.97 -15.86 -15.44
CA GLU A 206 -30.22 -16.52 -15.02
C GLU A 206 -30.57 -17.76 -15.85
N ASN A 207 -30.16 -17.78 -17.12
CA ASN A 207 -30.36 -18.92 -18.01
C ASN A 207 -29.45 -20.13 -17.67
N GLY A 208 -28.53 -19.98 -16.71
CA GLY A 208 -27.57 -21.00 -16.29
C GLY A 208 -26.48 -21.32 -17.32
N GLY A 209 -26.33 -20.50 -18.36
CA GLY A 209 -25.32 -20.65 -19.40
C GLY A 209 -23.92 -20.23 -18.95
N GLY A 210 -22.96 -20.37 -19.87
CA GLY A 210 -21.57 -19.96 -19.67
C GLY A 210 -20.66 -21.05 -19.12
N ASP A 211 -19.36 -20.73 -19.10
CA ASP A 211 -18.29 -21.60 -18.64
C ASP A 211 -18.06 -21.42 -17.14
N TRP A 212 -17.60 -22.49 -16.48
CA TRP A 212 -17.29 -22.48 -15.06
C TRP A 212 -15.88 -21.99 -14.80
N TYR A 213 -15.77 -21.08 -13.83
CA TYR A 213 -14.51 -20.56 -13.31
C TYR A 213 -14.48 -20.78 -11.80
N PHE A 214 -13.30 -21.13 -11.28
CA PHE A 214 -13.06 -21.22 -9.85
C PHE A 214 -12.23 -20.03 -9.41
N LEU A 215 -12.77 -19.27 -8.45
CA LEU A 215 -12.14 -18.11 -7.83
C LEU A 215 -11.69 -18.54 -6.43
N ASP A 216 -10.45 -18.27 -6.03
CA ASP A 216 -9.92 -18.72 -4.72
C ASP A 216 -10.83 -18.29 -3.58
N ASN A 217 -11.23 -19.21 -2.71
CA ASN A 217 -12.14 -18.94 -1.59
C ASN A 217 -11.44 -19.05 -0.23
N THR A 218 -10.10 -18.98 -0.25
CA THR A 218 -9.29 -18.99 0.96
C THR A 218 -9.40 -17.63 1.65
N ALA A 219 -10.29 -17.51 2.62
CA ALA A 219 -10.54 -16.24 3.32
C ALA A 219 -9.25 -15.63 3.91
N GLY A 220 -8.97 -14.36 3.58
CA GLY A 220 -7.76 -13.66 4.01
C GLY A 220 -6.49 -14.05 3.23
N SER A 221 -6.61 -14.82 2.16
CA SER A 221 -5.54 -15.02 1.18
C SER A 221 -5.29 -13.72 0.40
N PRO A 222 -4.04 -13.39 0.03
CA PRO A 222 -3.74 -12.25 -0.86
C PRO A 222 -4.32 -12.47 -2.26
N TYR A 223 -4.68 -13.72 -2.57
CA TYR A 223 -5.30 -14.11 -3.81
C TYR A 223 -6.78 -14.50 -3.61
N GLU A 224 -7.40 -14.14 -2.49
CA GLU A 224 -8.83 -14.37 -2.28
C GLU A 224 -9.59 -13.76 -3.48
N GLY A 225 -10.38 -14.58 -4.18
CA GLY A 225 -11.11 -14.26 -5.40
C GLY A 225 -10.31 -14.29 -6.71
N ALA A 226 -9.01 -14.59 -6.68
CA ALA A 226 -8.23 -14.74 -7.89
C ALA A 226 -8.63 -16.02 -8.65
N CYS A 227 -8.74 -15.91 -9.97
CA CYS A 227 -9.16 -17.01 -10.83
C CYS A 227 -8.08 -18.08 -10.91
N TRP A 228 -8.49 -19.33 -10.82
CA TRP A 228 -7.63 -20.47 -11.14
C TRP A 228 -7.71 -20.79 -12.63
N HIS A 229 -6.62 -21.32 -13.18
CA HIS A 229 -6.60 -21.87 -14.53
C HIS A 229 -5.81 -23.18 -14.59
N THR A 230 -6.09 -23.96 -15.64
CA THR A 230 -5.43 -25.23 -15.89
C THR A 230 -4.19 -25.01 -16.74
N ARG A 231 -3.05 -25.50 -16.27
CA ARG A 231 -1.79 -25.57 -17.04
C ARG A 231 -1.84 -26.64 -18.11
N GLU A 232 -0.87 -26.59 -19.03
CA GLU A 232 -0.70 -27.59 -20.10
C GLU A 232 -0.61 -29.04 -19.57
N ASN A 233 -0.08 -29.24 -18.36
CA ASN A 233 0.03 -30.55 -17.72
C ASN A 233 -1.21 -30.98 -16.94
N GLY A 234 -2.31 -30.21 -17.00
CA GLY A 234 -3.57 -30.50 -16.30
C GLY A 234 -3.59 -30.11 -14.81
N ALA A 235 -2.50 -29.58 -14.26
CA ALA A 235 -2.50 -29.04 -12.91
C ALA A 235 -3.23 -27.68 -12.87
N GLN A 236 -3.80 -27.34 -11.72
CA GLN A 236 -4.44 -26.04 -11.49
C GLN A 236 -3.46 -25.11 -10.77
N GLU A 237 -3.49 -23.83 -11.14
CA GLU A 237 -2.79 -22.76 -10.41
C GLU A 237 -3.61 -21.47 -10.45
N ILE A 238 -3.28 -20.54 -9.55
CA ILE A 238 -3.84 -19.20 -9.59
C ILE A 238 -3.30 -18.51 -10.84
N TRP A 239 -4.21 -17.97 -11.64
CA TRP A 239 -3.91 -17.45 -12.97
C TRP A 239 -3.16 -16.13 -12.88
N HIS A 240 -1.86 -16.23 -13.13
CA HIS A 240 -0.95 -15.10 -13.27
C HIS A 240 -0.73 -14.79 -14.76
N VAL A 241 -0.81 -13.51 -15.12
CA VAL A 241 -0.55 -12.99 -16.46
C VAL A 241 0.72 -12.15 -16.42
N GLU A 242 1.74 -12.56 -17.17
CA GLU A 242 3.00 -11.81 -17.32
C GLU A 242 2.82 -10.43 -17.98
#